data_AF-A0AAW9QZQ8-F1
#
_entry.id   AF-A0AAW9QZQ8-F1
#
_cell.length_a   1.000
_cell.length_b   1.000
_cell.length_c   1.000
_cell.angle_alpha   90.00
_cell.angle_beta   90.00
_cell.angle_gamma   90.00
#
_symmetry.space_group_name_H-M   'P 1'
#
loop_
_entity.id
_entity.type
_entity.pdbx_description
1 polymer ?
#
loop_
_entity_poly.entity_id
_entity_poly.type
_entity_poly.pdbx_seq_one_letter_code
_entity_poly.pdbx_strand_id
1 'polypeptide(L)'
;MEIKEFINLCAGQWFSQRTSYRLASRNIENHKSEITIDLLTPDRPEAIDLRGDGENCLGGWKATWNNSVDWGQPKQTGSTLVVFLADAEDASSGSIVKSGGPGKPSLVGRYRLRSDEALTLTIEDEGRVFEERLWFASPNLRLRTSIIQNPDKTRNTVFYSEIRKMSA
;
A
#
# COMPACT_ATOMS: atom_id res chain seq x y z
N MET A 1 -16.83 5.46 6.78
CA MET A 1 -16.02 4.25 7.07
C MET A 1 -14.92 4.60 8.06
N GLU A 2 -14.62 3.70 9.00
CA GLU A 2 -13.49 3.80 9.92
C GLU A 2 -12.20 3.20 9.33
N ILE A 3 -11.02 3.58 9.82
CA ILE A 3 -9.74 3.06 9.29
C ILE A 3 -9.62 1.53 9.40
N LYS A 4 -10.09 0.93 10.50
CA LYS A 4 -10.09 -0.53 10.67
C LYS A 4 -10.97 -1.22 9.62
N GLU A 5 -12.09 -0.62 9.26
CA GLU A 5 -12.98 -1.13 8.21
C GLU A 5 -12.29 -1.06 6.84
N PHE A 6 -11.58 0.04 6.54
CA PHE A 6 -10.79 0.16 5.31
C PHE A 6 -9.70 -0.91 5.22
N ILE A 7 -8.99 -1.16 6.32
CA ILE A 7 -7.97 -2.21 6.44
C ILE A 7 -8.58 -3.59 6.19
N ASN A 8 -9.70 -3.89 6.84
CA ASN A 8 -10.42 -5.15 6.66
C ASN A 8 -10.91 -5.34 5.22
N LEU A 9 -11.41 -4.28 4.58
CA LEU A 9 -11.89 -4.33 3.20
C LEU A 9 -10.77 -4.61 2.19
N CYS A 10 -9.52 -4.26 2.51
CA CYS A 10 -8.36 -4.58 1.67
C CYS A 10 -8.02 -6.08 1.67
N ALA A 11 -8.40 -6.84 2.69
CA ALA A 11 -8.05 -8.24 2.82
C ALA A 11 -8.61 -9.08 1.66
N GLY A 12 -7.86 -10.08 1.20
CA GLY A 12 -8.28 -11.01 0.14
C GLY A 12 -7.34 -11.03 -1.06
N GLN A 13 -7.79 -11.70 -2.13
CA GLN A 13 -7.03 -11.86 -3.37
C GLN A 13 -7.52 -10.89 -4.44
N TRP A 14 -6.59 -10.29 -5.14
CA TRP A 14 -6.83 -9.24 -6.12
C TRP A 14 -6.07 -9.51 -7.41
N PHE A 15 -6.73 -9.29 -8.54
CA PHE A 15 -6.06 -9.09 -9.81
C PHE A 15 -5.79 -7.59 -9.99
N SER A 16 -4.53 -7.22 -10.19
CA SER A 16 -4.08 -5.84 -10.31
C SER A 16 -3.57 -5.57 -11.72
N GLN A 17 -4.07 -4.50 -12.33
CA GLN A 17 -3.49 -3.89 -13.52
C GLN A 17 -2.88 -2.56 -13.13
N ARG A 18 -1.59 -2.39 -13.44
CA ARG A 18 -0.78 -1.21 -13.13
C ARG A 18 -0.38 -0.49 -14.41
N THR A 19 -0.61 0.81 -14.48
CA THR A 19 -0.09 1.70 -15.53
C THR A 19 0.82 2.75 -14.90
N SER A 20 2.09 2.77 -15.30
CA SER A 20 3.10 3.69 -14.81
C SER A 20 3.46 4.72 -15.87
N TYR A 21 3.31 6.00 -15.55
CA TYR A 21 3.74 7.14 -16.36
C TYR A 21 5.03 7.71 -15.79
N ARG A 22 6.11 7.59 -16.55
CA ARG A 22 7.40 8.21 -16.22
C ARG A 22 7.48 9.55 -16.93
N LEU A 23 7.21 10.64 -16.22
CA LEU A 23 7.08 11.97 -16.85
C LEU A 23 8.38 12.45 -17.49
N ALA A 24 9.53 12.18 -16.85
CA ALA A 24 10.84 12.59 -17.36
C ALA A 24 11.20 11.91 -18.69
N SER A 25 10.90 10.62 -18.84
CA SER A 25 11.22 9.84 -20.05
C SER A 25 10.06 9.73 -21.04
N ARG A 26 8.88 10.27 -20.71
CA ARG A 26 7.63 10.14 -21.49
C ARG A 26 7.29 8.69 -21.84
N ASN A 27 7.63 7.76 -20.94
CA ASN A 27 7.36 6.34 -21.13
C ASN A 27 6.12 5.91 -20.35
N ILE A 28 5.39 4.95 -20.91
CA ILE A 28 4.22 4.32 -20.30
C ILE A 28 4.49 2.82 -20.22
N GLU A 29 4.39 2.27 -19.02
CA GLU A 29 4.57 0.85 -18.75
C GLU A 29 3.27 0.28 -18.20
N ASN A 30 2.84 -0.88 -18.71
CA ASN A 30 1.66 -1.59 -18.25
C ASN A 30 2.06 -2.96 -17.73
N HIS A 31 1.55 -3.32 -16.56
CA HIS A 31 1.85 -4.58 -15.91
C HIS A 31 0.63 -5.19 -15.25
N LYS A 32 0.66 -6.52 -15.10
CA LYS A 32 -0.36 -7.27 -14.37
C LYS A 32 0.27 -8.01 -13.20
N SER A 33 -0.46 -8.14 -12.09
CA SER A 33 -0.06 -8.99 -10.98
C SER A 33 -1.24 -9.50 -10.20
N GLU A 34 -1.07 -10.64 -9.57
CA GLU A 34 -1.95 -11.07 -8.49
C GLU A 34 -1.39 -10.54 -7.17
N ILE A 35 -2.27 -10.07 -6.30
CA ILE A 35 -1.94 -9.55 -4.98
C ILE A 35 -2.79 -10.28 -3.95
N THR A 36 -2.16 -10.81 -2.91
CA THR A 36 -2.84 -11.34 -1.73
C THR A 36 -2.58 -10.41 -0.55
N ILE A 37 -3.64 -10.00 0.13
CA ILE A 37 -3.57 -9.14 1.32
C ILE A 37 -4.13 -9.92 2.49
N ASP A 38 -3.24 -10.28 3.42
CA ASP A 38 -3.58 -10.92 4.68
C ASP A 38 -3.62 -9.89 5.80
N LEU A 39 -4.64 -9.96 6.65
CA LEU A 39 -4.71 -9.08 7.82
C LEU A 39 -3.62 -9.43 8.82
N LEU A 40 -2.96 -8.40 9.32
CA LEU A 40 -1.95 -8.50 10.35
C LEU A 40 -2.54 -7.93 11.64
N THR A 41 -2.88 -8.80 12.59
CA THR A 41 -3.42 -8.37 13.88
C THR A 41 -2.31 -7.82 14.80
N PRO A 42 -2.61 -6.88 15.70
CA PRO A 42 -1.60 -6.22 16.55
C PRO A 42 -0.79 -7.18 17.44
N ASP A 43 -1.32 -8.35 17.75
CA ASP A 43 -0.72 -9.35 18.65
C ASP A 43 0.26 -10.30 17.92
N ARG A 44 0.34 -10.23 16.58
CA ARG A 44 1.27 -11.08 15.82
C ARG A 44 2.73 -10.63 16.03
N PRO A 45 3.69 -11.56 16.16
CA PRO A 45 5.11 -11.21 16.29
C PRO A 45 5.60 -10.26 15.19
N GLU A 46 5.25 -10.52 13.92
CA GLU A 46 5.60 -9.65 12.79
C GLU A 46 5.07 -8.20 12.94
N ALA A 47 3.93 -8.01 13.61
CA ALA A 47 3.36 -6.69 13.88
C ALA A 47 4.05 -5.99 15.06
N ILE A 48 4.35 -6.75 16.11
CA ILE A 48 5.04 -6.27 17.30
C ILE A 48 6.45 -5.82 16.93
N ASP A 49 7.19 -6.65 16.19
CA ASP A 49 8.54 -6.35 15.73
C ASP A 49 8.56 -5.11 14.83
N LEU A 50 7.58 -4.99 13.91
CA LEU A 50 7.53 -3.87 12.98
C LEU A 50 7.13 -2.57 13.66
N ARG A 51 6.22 -2.59 14.63
CA ARG A 51 5.77 -1.37 15.32
C ARG A 51 6.72 -0.89 16.41
N GLY A 52 7.56 -1.77 16.96
CA GLY A 52 8.38 -1.50 18.14
C GLY A 52 7.52 -1.06 19.32
N ASP A 53 7.88 0.08 19.92
CA ASP A 53 7.17 0.67 21.06
C ASP A 53 5.91 1.47 20.67
N GLY A 54 5.50 1.43 19.40
CA GLY A 54 4.33 2.14 18.90
C GLY A 54 3.03 1.70 19.58
N GLU A 55 2.46 2.59 20.40
CA GLU A 55 1.14 2.43 21.02
C GLU A 55 0.00 2.65 20.00
N ASN A 56 -1.24 2.35 20.39
CA ASN A 56 -2.44 2.51 19.56
C ASN A 56 -2.39 1.78 18.21
N CYS A 57 -1.77 0.60 18.22
CA CYS A 57 -1.67 -0.26 17.05
C CYS A 57 -3.05 -0.79 16.62
N LEU A 58 -3.46 -0.44 15.40
CA LEU A 58 -4.70 -0.93 14.79
C LEU A 58 -4.52 -2.28 14.09
N GLY A 59 -3.28 -2.74 13.95
CA GLY A 59 -2.88 -3.84 13.08
C GLY A 59 -2.49 -3.30 11.71
N GLY A 60 -2.68 -4.10 10.68
CA GLY A 60 -2.45 -3.68 9.30
C GLY A 60 -2.55 -4.85 8.35
N TRP A 61 -1.64 -4.92 7.39
CA TRP A 61 -1.68 -5.99 6.39
C TRP A 61 -0.30 -6.44 5.93
N LYS A 62 -0.27 -7.69 5.48
CA LYS A 62 0.80 -8.28 4.68
C LYS A 62 0.31 -8.35 3.24
N ALA A 63 0.94 -7.60 2.36
CA ALA A 63 0.69 -7.69 0.93
C ALA A 63 1.77 -8.55 0.28
N THR A 64 1.37 -9.56 -0.49
CA THR A 64 2.26 -10.35 -1.35
C THR A 64 1.82 -10.20 -2.79
N TRP A 65 2.76 -10.20 -3.74
CA TRP A 65 2.43 -10.07 -5.15
C TRP A 65 3.22 -11.03 -6.03
N ASN A 66 2.61 -11.38 -7.15
CA ASN A 66 3.18 -12.23 -8.17
C ASN A 66 2.73 -11.76 -9.57
N ASN A 67 3.67 -11.41 -10.43
CA ASN A 67 3.37 -10.98 -11.81
C ASN A 67 3.28 -12.13 -12.82
N SER A 68 3.19 -13.40 -12.41
CA SER A 68 3.16 -14.55 -13.34
C SER A 68 1.98 -14.51 -14.33
N VAL A 69 0.95 -13.69 -14.05
CA VAL A 69 -0.18 -13.42 -14.96
C VAL A 69 0.17 -12.44 -16.10
N ASP A 70 1.34 -11.81 -16.05
CA ASP A 70 1.86 -10.87 -17.05
C ASP A 70 2.76 -11.60 -18.05
N TRP A 71 2.14 -12.39 -18.92
CA TRP A 71 2.82 -13.25 -19.88
C TRP A 71 3.84 -12.46 -20.72
N GLY A 72 5.08 -12.98 -20.79
CA GLY A 72 6.18 -12.34 -21.52
C GLY A 72 7.02 -11.38 -20.69
N GLN A 73 6.67 -11.12 -19.43
CA GLN A 73 7.50 -10.36 -18.50
C GLN A 73 8.35 -11.27 -17.59
N PRO A 74 9.54 -10.84 -17.14
CA PRO A 74 10.32 -11.57 -16.16
C PRO A 74 9.53 -11.78 -14.85
N LYS A 75 9.63 -12.99 -14.27
CA LYS A 75 8.96 -13.29 -13.01
C LYS A 75 9.48 -12.39 -11.88
N GLN A 76 8.56 -11.74 -11.20
CA GLN A 76 8.79 -10.88 -10.04
C GLN A 76 7.75 -11.22 -8.97
N THR A 77 8.26 -11.55 -7.80
CA THR A 77 7.46 -11.77 -6.60
C THR A 77 8.02 -10.92 -5.46
N GLY A 78 7.16 -10.53 -4.53
CA GLY A 78 7.61 -9.81 -3.34
C GLY A 78 6.54 -9.76 -2.27
N SER A 79 6.93 -9.19 -1.13
CA SER A 79 6.05 -8.98 0.00
C SER A 79 6.41 -7.71 0.75
N THR A 80 5.42 -7.12 1.43
CA THR A 80 5.60 -6.01 2.35
C THR A 80 4.60 -6.11 3.48
N LEU A 81 5.02 -5.66 4.66
CA LEU A 81 4.19 -5.52 5.85
C LEU A 81 3.96 -4.04 6.09
N VAL A 82 2.74 -3.68 6.46
CA VAL A 82 2.38 -2.33 6.92
C VAL A 82 1.60 -2.47 8.21
N VAL A 83 1.98 -1.71 9.23
CA VAL A 83 1.24 -1.54 10.49
C VAL A 83 0.77 -0.10 10.60
N PHE A 84 -0.45 0.09 11.10
CA PHE A 84 -1.10 1.37 11.33
C PHE A 84 -1.15 1.67 12.84
N LEU A 85 -0.73 2.87 13.22
CA LEU A 85 -0.76 3.40 14.58
C LEU A 85 -1.65 4.63 14.58
N ALA A 86 -2.79 4.61 15.27
CA ALA A 86 -3.70 5.75 15.33
C ALA A 86 -3.12 6.89 16.19
N ASP A 87 -3.36 8.13 15.75
CA ASP A 87 -3.16 9.28 16.63
C ASP A 87 -4.22 9.23 17.76
N ALA A 88 -3.84 9.62 18.98
CA ALA A 88 -4.73 9.55 20.14
C ALA A 88 -6.01 10.41 20.00
N GLU A 89 -5.89 11.54 19.31
CA GLU A 89 -6.94 12.56 19.18
C GLU A 89 -7.67 12.52 17.82
N ASP A 90 -7.17 11.76 16.83
CA ASP A 90 -7.76 11.67 15.50
C ASP A 90 -7.70 10.23 14.99
N ALA A 91 -8.82 9.49 15.09
CA ALA A 91 -8.92 8.11 14.62
C ALA A 91 -8.82 7.99 13.08
N SER A 92 -8.94 9.10 12.34
CA SER A 92 -8.81 9.12 10.88
C SER A 92 -7.37 9.32 10.41
N SER A 93 -6.43 9.63 11.30
CA SER A 93 -5.02 9.80 10.96
C SER A 93 -4.08 9.07 11.91
N GLY A 94 -2.85 8.94 11.47
CA GLY A 94 -1.82 8.33 12.29
C GLY A 94 -0.55 8.07 11.53
N SER A 95 0.30 7.26 12.15
CA SER A 95 1.55 6.82 11.56
C SER A 95 1.38 5.44 10.93
N ILE A 96 2.18 5.17 9.90
CA ILE A 96 2.37 3.83 9.37
C ILE A 96 3.81 3.40 9.54
N VAL A 97 4.04 2.12 9.79
CA VAL A 97 5.37 1.51 9.71
C VAL A 97 5.34 0.43 8.66
N LYS A 98 6.18 0.58 7.64
CA LYS A 98 6.28 -0.31 6.48
C LYS A 98 7.63 -1.04 6.50
N SER A 99 7.64 -2.32 6.17
CA SER A 99 8.91 -3.04 6.03
C SER A 99 9.73 -2.55 4.82
N GLY A 100 11.03 -2.31 5.01
CA GLY A 100 11.93 -1.78 3.97
C GLY A 100 12.35 -2.78 2.88
N GLY A 101 11.96 -4.04 3.01
CA GLY A 101 12.46 -5.15 2.19
C GLY A 101 13.69 -5.83 2.82
N PRO A 102 14.23 -6.89 2.19
CA PRO A 102 15.31 -7.68 2.76
C PRO A 102 16.55 -6.84 3.07
N GLY A 103 17.00 -6.86 4.33
CA GLY A 103 18.20 -6.15 4.78
C GLY A 103 18.07 -4.63 4.87
N LYS A 104 16.87 -4.06 4.71
CA LYS A 104 16.62 -2.62 4.80
C LYS A 104 15.81 -2.26 6.05
N PRO A 105 16.05 -1.08 6.65
CA PRO A 105 15.29 -0.61 7.81
C PRO A 105 13.81 -0.42 7.45
N SER A 106 12.94 -0.45 8.46
CA SER A 106 11.54 -0.06 8.28
C SER A 106 11.43 1.43 7.91
N LEU A 107 10.37 1.74 7.17
CA LEU A 107 10.02 3.09 6.76
C LEU A 107 8.83 3.56 7.59
N VAL A 108 8.94 4.76 8.14
CA VAL A 108 7.84 5.39 8.87
C VAL A 108 7.18 6.43 7.97
N GLY A 109 5.85 6.45 7.98
CA GLY A 109 5.06 7.40 7.23
C GLY A 109 3.82 7.84 8.00
N ARG A 110 2.93 8.53 7.29
CA ARG A 110 1.64 8.97 7.81
C ARG A 110 0.52 8.38 6.97
N TYR A 111 -0.63 8.15 7.59
CA TYR A 111 -1.86 7.91 6.87
C TYR A 111 -2.92 8.95 7.22
N ARG A 112 -3.87 9.12 6.31
CA ARG A 112 -5.13 9.82 6.58
C ARG A 112 -6.26 9.20 5.79
N LEU A 113 -7.30 8.74 6.48
CA LEU A 113 -8.58 8.41 5.88
C LEU A 113 -9.38 9.71 5.76
N ARG A 114 -9.78 10.06 4.54
CA ARG A 114 -10.51 11.29 4.25
C ARG A 114 -12.03 11.04 4.30
N SER A 115 -12.80 12.13 4.31
CA SER A 115 -14.27 12.10 4.34
C SER A 115 -14.90 11.48 3.10
N ASP A 116 -14.16 11.38 2.00
CA ASP A 116 -14.55 10.67 0.78
C ASP A 116 -14.17 9.18 0.81
N GLU A 117 -13.83 8.66 1.99
CA GLU A 117 -13.46 7.27 2.25
C GLU A 117 -12.22 6.78 1.50
N ALA A 118 -11.40 7.71 1.00
CA ALA A 118 -10.11 7.38 0.42
C ALA A 118 -9.00 7.49 1.47
N LEU A 119 -8.15 6.47 1.50
CA LEU A 119 -6.96 6.40 2.34
C LEU A 119 -5.78 7.01 1.59
N THR A 120 -5.13 8.02 2.17
CA THR A 120 -3.85 8.53 1.72
C THR A 120 -2.73 8.01 2.63
N LEU A 121 -1.65 7.51 2.05
CA LEU A 121 -0.41 7.12 2.71
C LEU A 121 0.71 8.01 2.20
N THR A 122 1.58 8.50 3.09
CA THR A 122 2.73 9.32 2.73
C THR A 122 3.97 8.80 3.45
N ILE A 123 5.02 8.48 2.71
CA ILE A 123 6.33 8.08 3.24
C ILE A 123 7.38 8.98 2.60
N GLU A 124 8.30 9.49 3.40
CA GLU A 124 9.49 10.19 2.93
C GLU A 124 10.74 9.36 3.27
N ASP A 125 11.60 9.14 2.28
CA ASP A 125 12.82 8.35 2.42
C ASP A 125 13.91 8.90 1.50
N GLU A 126 15.08 9.22 2.04
CA GLU A 126 16.23 9.77 1.30
C GLU A 126 15.86 10.97 0.38
N GLY A 127 14.96 11.85 0.83
CA GLY A 127 14.47 13.00 0.06
C GLY A 127 13.51 12.66 -1.08
N ARG A 128 13.10 11.39 -1.22
CA ARG A 128 11.98 10.97 -2.07
C ARG A 128 10.70 10.98 -1.25
N VAL A 129 9.63 11.51 -1.84
CA VAL A 129 8.29 11.47 -1.25
C VAL A 129 7.44 10.50 -2.06
N PHE A 130 6.87 9.51 -1.36
CA PHE A 130 5.93 8.54 -1.89
C PHE A 130 4.55 8.87 -1.32
N GLU A 131 3.64 9.31 -2.17
CA GLU A 131 2.23 9.48 -1.82
C GLU A 131 1.41 8.40 -2.54
N GLU A 132 0.60 7.68 -1.78
CA GLU A 132 -0.34 6.69 -2.31
C GLU A 132 -1.75 7.05 -1.86
N ARG A 133 -2.71 6.97 -2.76
CA ARG A 133 -4.14 7.16 -2.48
C ARG A 133 -4.91 5.95 -2.95
N LEU A 134 -5.67 5.35 -2.04
CA LEU A 134 -6.45 4.13 -2.26
C LEU A 134 -7.92 4.42 -1.96
N TRP A 135 -8.83 3.90 -2.77
CA TRP A 135 -10.27 3.97 -2.51
C TRP A 135 -11.00 2.80 -3.17
N PHE A 136 -12.24 2.55 -2.76
CA PHE A 136 -13.09 1.51 -3.33
C PHE A 136 -14.16 2.15 -4.20
N ALA A 137 -14.14 1.84 -5.50
CA ALA A 137 -15.25 2.20 -6.41
C ALA A 137 -16.44 1.24 -6.24
N SER A 138 -16.18 0.04 -5.72
CA SER A 138 -17.17 -0.91 -5.17
C SER A 138 -16.45 -1.85 -4.19
N PRO A 139 -17.14 -2.68 -3.40
CA PRO A 139 -16.50 -3.63 -2.48
C PRO A 139 -15.48 -4.60 -3.13
N ASN A 140 -15.59 -4.79 -4.45
CA ASN A 140 -14.76 -5.70 -5.25
C ASN A 140 -13.88 -4.96 -6.29
N LEU A 141 -13.87 -3.63 -6.28
CA LEU A 141 -13.04 -2.81 -7.16
C LEU A 141 -12.32 -1.74 -6.33
N ARG A 142 -11.03 -1.97 -6.08
CA ARG A 142 -10.14 -1.01 -5.43
C ARG A 142 -9.33 -0.28 -6.49
N LEU A 143 -9.27 1.04 -6.38
CA LEU A 143 -8.48 1.90 -7.24
C LEU A 143 -7.39 2.55 -6.41
N ARG A 144 -6.23 2.76 -7.04
CA ARG A 144 -5.08 3.32 -6.35
C ARG A 144 -4.22 4.16 -7.27
N THR A 145 -3.77 5.29 -6.77
CA THR A 145 -2.79 6.15 -7.42
C THR A 145 -1.57 6.29 -6.56
N SER A 146 -0.39 6.29 -7.16
CA SER A 146 0.86 6.63 -6.48
C SER A 146 1.58 7.75 -7.21
N ILE A 147 2.09 8.72 -6.46
CA ILE A 147 2.98 9.77 -6.94
C ILE A 147 4.30 9.60 -6.22
N ILE A 148 5.37 9.48 -6.99
CA ILE A 148 6.74 9.41 -6.50
C ILE A 148 7.43 10.70 -6.92
N GLN A 149 7.77 11.54 -5.96
CA GLN A 149 8.56 12.75 -6.18
C GLN A 149 10.00 12.50 -5.78
N ASN A 150 10.91 12.67 -6.74
CA ASN A 150 12.35 12.50 -6.54
C ASN A 150 13.00 13.81 -6.03
N PRO A 151 14.23 13.75 -5.47
CA PRO A 151 14.97 14.92 -5.03
C PRO A 151 15.22 15.96 -6.14
N ASP A 152 15.33 15.51 -7.40
CA ASP A 152 15.48 16.35 -8.59
C ASP A 152 14.15 16.98 -9.07
N LYS A 153 13.09 16.86 -8.27
CA LYS A 153 11.71 17.32 -8.55
C LYS A 153 11.02 16.61 -9.71
N THR A 154 11.62 15.58 -10.31
CA THR A 154 10.92 14.73 -11.26
C THR A 154 9.83 13.91 -10.54
N ARG A 155 8.76 13.62 -11.28
CA ARG A 155 7.61 12.88 -10.76
C ARG A 155 7.32 11.65 -11.62
N ASN A 156 7.01 10.54 -10.96
CA ASN A 156 6.40 9.38 -11.59
C ASN A 156 4.98 9.23 -11.03
N THR A 157 4.05 8.87 -11.90
CA THR A 157 2.65 8.66 -11.51
C THR A 157 2.24 7.26 -11.92
N VAL A 158 1.58 6.55 -11.01
CA VAL A 158 1.15 5.18 -11.24
C VAL A 158 -0.32 5.07 -10.90
N PHE A 159 -1.08 4.41 -11.77
CA PHE A 159 -2.47 4.06 -11.53
C PHE A 159 -2.63 2.54 -11.46
N TYR A 160 -3.47 2.09 -10.54
CA TYR A 160 -3.81 0.69 -10.34
C TYR A 160 -5.32 0.52 -10.37
N SER A 161 -5.78 -0.49 -11.10
CA SER A 161 -7.13 -1.04 -11.00
C SER A 161 -7.05 -2.46 -10.46
N GLU A 162 -7.69 -2.70 -9.32
CA GLU A 162 -7.58 -3.93 -8.57
C GLU A 162 -8.97 -4.55 -8.37
N ILE A 163 -9.20 -5.70 -8.99
CA ILE A 163 -10.47 -6.42 -8.95
C ILE A 163 -10.33 -7.61 -8.01
N ARG A 164 -11.24 -7.74 -7.06
CA ARG A 164 -11.25 -8.86 -6.11
C ARG A 164 -11.50 -10.15 -6.88
N LYS A 165 -10.65 -11.16 -6.68
CA LYS A 165 -10.88 -12.50 -7.22
C LYS A 165 -12.04 -13.14 -6.46
N MET A 166 -12.98 -13.72 -7.20
CA MET A 166 -13.99 -14.56 -6.59
C MET A 166 -13.32 -15.85 -6.11
N SER A 167 -13.60 -16.24 -4.87
CA SER A 167 -13.32 -17.59 -4.41
C SER A 167 -14.07 -18.56 -5.32
N ALA A 168 -13.38 -19.58 -5.83
CA ALA A 168 -14.04 -20.71 -6.49
C ALA A 168 -14.83 -21.53 -5.47
#